data_AF-A0A6B0CW08-F1
#
_entry.id   AF-A0A6B0CW08-F1
#
_cell.length_a   1.000
_cell.length_b   1.000
_cell.length_c   1.000
_cell.angle_alpha   90.00
_cell.angle_beta   90.00
_cell.angle_gamma   90.00
#
_symmetry.space_group_name_H-M   'P 1'
#
loop_
_entity.id
_entity.type
_entity.pdbx_description
1 polymer ?
#
loop_
_entity_poly.entity_id
_entity_poly.type
_entity_poly.pdbx_seq_one_letter_code
_entity_poly.pdbx_strand_id
1 'polypeptide(L)'
;MAKVLYITAHPFNELVSNSMAAGKAFIETYQQQHPEDEVKHIDLFETYIPVIDKDVLTGWGKMSNGETLTDDEQMKVSRLSDILEEFLSADKYVFVTPMWNLSFPPVVKAYIDAISIAGKTFKYSAEGPQGLLTDKKVLHIQSRGGYYTEG
;
A
#
# COMPACT_ATOMS: atom_id res chain seq x y z
N MET A 1 -19.92 2.01 -8.90
CA MET A 1 -18.63 1.39 -9.23
C MET A 1 -17.56 2.12 -8.47
N ALA A 2 -17.16 1.54 -7.34
CA ALA A 2 -15.98 1.92 -6.59
C ALA A 2 -14.80 1.05 -7.02
N LYS A 3 -13.58 1.55 -6.81
CA LYS A 3 -12.34 0.81 -7.02
C LYS A 3 -11.76 0.36 -5.69
N VAL A 4 -11.46 -0.94 -5.59
CA VAL A 4 -10.93 -1.59 -4.39
C VAL A 4 -9.53 -2.11 -4.66
N LEU A 5 -8.58 -1.74 -3.81
CA LEU A 5 -7.26 -2.38 -3.80
C LEU A 5 -7.26 -3.50 -2.75
N TYR A 6 -7.13 -4.73 -3.23
CA TYR A 6 -6.87 -5.90 -2.40
C TYR A 6 -5.35 -6.08 -2.30
N ILE A 7 -4.77 -5.62 -1.19
CA ILE A 7 -3.32 -5.50 -0.99
C ILE A 7 -2.86 -6.63 -0.07
N THR A 8 -2.13 -7.60 -0.61
CA THR A 8 -1.69 -8.79 0.13
C THR A 8 -0.19 -8.75 0.38
N ALA A 9 0.22 -9.11 1.59
CA ALA A 9 1.62 -9.15 1.99
C ALA A 9 1.94 -10.49 2.63
N HIS A 10 1.90 -11.57 1.85
CA HIS A 10 2.24 -12.91 2.33
C HIS A 10 2.89 -13.73 1.20
N PRO A 11 4.01 -14.44 1.45
CA PRO A 11 4.72 -15.21 0.42
C PRO A 11 4.04 -16.53 0.03
N PHE A 12 3.06 -16.98 0.82
CA PHE A 12 2.24 -18.16 0.53
C PHE A 12 0.77 -17.79 0.29
N ASN A 13 0.02 -18.69 -0.34
CA ASN A 13 -1.39 -18.54 -0.66
C ASN A 13 -2.34 -18.95 0.49
N GLU A 14 -3.65 -18.94 0.21
CA GLU A 14 -4.73 -19.28 1.16
C GLU A 14 -4.70 -20.72 1.67
N LEU A 15 -4.07 -21.65 0.97
CA LEU A 15 -4.03 -23.06 1.38
C LEU A 15 -3.09 -23.27 2.58
N VAL A 16 -2.18 -22.33 2.80
CA VAL A 16 -1.16 -22.40 3.85
C VAL A 16 -1.28 -21.23 4.84
N SER A 17 -1.80 -20.08 4.41
CA SER A 17 -1.84 -18.86 5.22
C SER A 17 -3.24 -18.51 5.71
N ASN A 18 -3.41 -18.42 7.04
CA ASN A 18 -4.67 -17.99 7.66
C ASN A 18 -5.08 -16.57 7.25
N SER A 19 -4.14 -15.63 7.11
CA SER A 19 -4.46 -14.27 6.65
C SER A 19 -4.96 -14.28 5.21
N MET A 20 -4.33 -15.06 4.33
CA MET A 20 -4.75 -15.16 2.93
C MET A 20 -6.10 -15.89 2.80
N ALA A 21 -6.37 -16.91 3.61
CA ALA A 21 -7.67 -17.58 3.64
C ALA A 21 -8.80 -16.61 4.04
N ALA A 22 -8.60 -15.83 5.10
CA ALA A 22 -9.57 -14.82 5.52
C ALA A 22 -9.72 -13.70 4.48
N GLY A 23 -8.61 -13.23 3.90
CA GLY A 23 -8.62 -12.23 2.83
C GLY A 23 -9.37 -12.69 1.58
N LYS A 24 -9.14 -13.93 1.14
CA LYS A 24 -9.81 -14.55 0.00
C LYS A 24 -11.31 -14.65 0.24
N ALA A 25 -11.72 -15.19 1.40
CA ALA A 25 -13.13 -15.29 1.75
C ALA A 25 -13.83 -13.93 1.78
N PHE A 26 -13.16 -12.90 2.32
CA PHE A 26 -13.68 -11.53 2.31
C PHE A 26 -13.85 -10.99 0.89
N ILE A 27 -12.80 -11.04 0.06
CA ILE A 27 -12.82 -10.38 -1.25
C ILE A 27 -13.78 -11.08 -2.22
N GLU A 28 -13.89 -12.41 -2.17
CA GLU A 28 -14.85 -13.17 -2.97
C GLU A 28 -16.29 -12.82 -2.58
N THR A 29 -16.58 -12.77 -1.28
CA THR A 29 -17.91 -12.38 -0.80
C THR A 29 -18.22 -10.92 -1.15
N TYR A 30 -17.22 -10.04 -1.03
CA TYR A 30 -17.35 -8.63 -1.39
C TYR A 30 -17.73 -8.45 -2.86
N GLN A 31 -17.04 -9.14 -3.78
CA GLN A 31 -17.31 -9.08 -5.22
C GLN A 31 -18.69 -9.65 -5.58
N GLN A 32 -19.16 -10.69 -4.87
CA GLN A 32 -20.52 -11.21 -5.05
C GLN A 32 -21.59 -10.18 -4.65
N GLN A 33 -21.34 -9.38 -3.62
CA GLN A 33 -22.27 -8.36 -3.13
C GLN A 33 -22.17 -7.02 -3.87
N HIS A 34 -21.04 -6.75 -4.52
CA HIS A 34 -20.75 -5.52 -5.28
C HIS A 34 -20.20 -5.89 -6.66
N PRO A 35 -20.97 -6.57 -7.52
CA PRO A 35 -20.50 -7.08 -8.81
C PRO A 35 -20.06 -5.97 -9.79
N GLU A 36 -20.49 -4.73 -9.56
CA GLU A 36 -20.11 -3.54 -10.33
C GLU A 36 -18.84 -2.83 -9.83
N ASP A 37 -18.29 -3.22 -8.68
CA ASP A 37 -17.04 -2.65 -8.15
C ASP A 37 -15.82 -3.32 -8.81
N GLU A 38 -14.81 -2.51 -9.13
CA GLU A 38 -13.55 -3.01 -9.66
C GLU A 38 -12.65 -3.43 -8.49
N VAL A 39 -12.16 -4.68 -8.50
CA VAL A 39 -11.16 -5.16 -7.54
C VAL A 39 -9.84 -5.37 -8.25
N LYS A 40 -8.80 -4.67 -7.77
CA LYS A 40 -7.42 -4.88 -8.21
C LYS A 40 -6.61 -5.55 -7.10
N HIS A 41 -6.04 -6.71 -7.40
CA HIS A 41 -5.13 -7.41 -6.49
C HIS A 41 -3.70 -6.87 -6.67
N ILE A 42 -3.10 -6.46 -5.57
CA ILE A 42 -1.70 -6.05 -5.48
C ILE A 42 -1.01 -7.00 -4.51
N ASP A 43 -0.17 -7.89 -5.04
CA ASP A 43 0.68 -8.75 -4.23
C ASP A 43 2.03 -8.06 -3.98
N LEU A 44 2.30 -7.68 -2.72
CA LEU A 44 3.51 -6.97 -2.35
C LEU A 44 4.79 -7.82 -2.41
N PHE A 45 4.68 -9.15 -2.52
CA PHE A 45 5.84 -10.03 -2.74
C PHE A 45 6.16 -10.25 -4.22
N GLU A 46 5.21 -9.99 -5.12
CA GLU A 46 5.41 -10.06 -6.59
C GLU A 46 5.58 -8.69 -7.24
N THR A 47 5.27 -7.62 -6.50
CA THR A 47 5.37 -6.23 -6.97
C THR A 47 6.74 -5.64 -6.67
N TYR A 48 7.40 -5.04 -7.66
CA TYR A 48 8.57 -4.21 -7.39
C TYR A 48 8.16 -2.91 -6.69
N ILE A 49 8.60 -2.75 -5.44
CA ILE A 49 8.37 -1.59 -4.59
C ILE A 49 9.75 -1.01 -4.26
N PRO A 50 10.17 0.09 -4.90
CA PRO A 50 11.42 0.75 -4.56
C PRO A 50 11.42 1.15 -3.09
N VAL A 51 12.50 0.83 -2.38
CA VAL A 51 12.75 1.40 -1.05
C VAL A 51 13.29 2.82 -1.24
N ILE A 52 12.90 3.73 -0.35
CA ILE A 52 13.48 5.07 -0.32
C ILE A 52 14.96 4.95 0.02
N ASP A 53 15.81 5.22 -0.96
CA ASP A 53 17.26 5.18 -0.86
C ASP A 53 17.90 6.44 -1.46
N LYS A 54 19.23 6.44 -1.65
CA LYS A 54 19.97 7.58 -2.19
C LYS A 54 19.42 8.05 -3.54
N ASP A 55 19.06 7.13 -4.43
CA ASP A 55 18.62 7.49 -5.78
C ASP A 55 17.23 8.11 -5.74
N VAL A 56 16.34 7.60 -4.88
CA VAL A 56 15.01 8.21 -4.66
C VAL A 56 15.15 9.62 -4.10
N LEU A 57 15.96 9.81 -3.05
CA LEU A 57 16.13 11.12 -2.41
C LEU A 57 16.80 12.13 -3.35
N THR A 58 17.81 11.69 -4.10
CA THR A 58 18.48 12.53 -5.11
C THR A 58 17.52 12.87 -6.24
N GLY A 59 16.75 11.89 -6.71
CA GLY A 59 15.77 12.06 -7.77
C GLY A 59 14.67 13.07 -7.39
N TRP A 60 14.12 12.99 -6.18
CA TRP A 60 13.15 13.99 -5.70
C TRP A 60 13.74 15.40 -5.63
N GLY A 61 14.98 15.54 -5.17
CA GLY A 61 15.68 16.83 -5.17
C GLY A 61 15.83 17.42 -6.57
N LYS A 62 16.30 16.61 -7.52
CA LYS A 62 16.44 17.00 -8.93
C LYS A 62 15.11 17.39 -9.58
N MET A 63 14.04 16.61 -9.34
CA MET A 63 12.70 16.92 -9.85
C MET A 63 12.20 18.27 -9.34
N SER A 64 12.46 18.61 -8.07
CA SER A 64 12.09 19.90 -7.49
C SER A 64 12.85 21.08 -8.11
N ASN A 65 14.06 20.83 -8.64
CA ASN A 65 14.91 21.84 -9.27
C ASN A 65 14.81 21.88 -10.80
N GLY A 66 14.03 20.98 -11.41
CA GLY A 66 13.95 20.83 -12.87
C GLY A 66 15.20 20.23 -13.51
N GLU A 67 15.97 19.44 -12.78
CA GLU A 67 17.19 18.78 -13.24
C GLU A 67 16.91 17.39 -13.86
N THR A 68 17.80 16.94 -14.74
CA THR A 68 17.69 15.63 -15.40
C THR A 68 18.05 14.48 -14.45
N LEU A 69 17.23 13.43 -14.47
CA LEU A 69 17.45 12.21 -13.70
C LEU A 69 18.38 11.23 -14.43
N THR A 70 19.12 10.41 -13.67
CA THR A 70 19.74 9.20 -14.22
C THR A 70 18.66 8.13 -14.46
N ASP A 71 19.00 7.08 -15.23
CA ASP A 71 18.06 6.00 -15.52
C ASP A 71 17.56 5.30 -14.23
N ASP A 72 18.45 5.07 -13.25
CA ASP A 72 18.10 4.46 -11.96
C ASP A 72 17.20 5.36 -11.10
N GLU A 73 17.50 6.66 -11.05
CA GLU A 73 16.66 7.65 -10.37
C GLU A 73 15.28 7.69 -11.00
N GLN A 74 15.21 7.82 -12.34
CA GLN A 74 13.98 7.88 -13.11
C GLN A 74 13.13 6.63 -12.91
N MET A 75 13.72 5.44 -13.02
CA MET A 75 13.03 4.17 -12.83
C MET A 75 12.36 4.10 -11.45
N LYS A 76 13.10 4.42 -10.38
CA LYS A 76 12.58 4.33 -9.02
C LYS A 76 11.50 5.38 -8.73
N VAL A 77 11.73 6.65 -9.08
CA VAL A 77 10.75 7.71 -8.80
C VAL A 77 9.48 7.54 -9.64
N SER A 78 9.59 7.11 -10.90
CA SER A 78 8.42 6.77 -11.71
C SER A 78 7.64 5.62 -11.10
N ARG A 79 8.32 4.54 -10.68
CA ARG A 79 7.64 3.41 -10.06
C ARG A 79 6.92 3.79 -8.77
N LEU A 80 7.53 4.62 -7.92
CA LEU A 80 6.88 5.16 -6.72
C LEU A 80 5.67 6.02 -7.07
N SER A 81 5.77 6.86 -8.11
CA SER A 81 4.65 7.65 -8.61
C SER A 81 3.50 6.76 -9.11
N ASP A 82 3.79 5.67 -9.82
CA ASP A 82 2.77 4.74 -10.30
C ASP A 82 2.02 4.07 -9.14
N ILE A 83 2.75 3.64 -8.10
CA ILE A 83 2.16 3.06 -6.89
C ILE A 83 1.26 4.08 -6.18
N LEU A 84 1.73 5.32 -6.04
CA LEU A 84 0.98 6.40 -5.42
C LEU A 84 -0.30 6.70 -6.19
N GLU A 85 -0.24 6.89 -7.50
CA GLU A 85 -1.40 7.24 -8.32
C GLU A 85 -2.42 6.08 -8.34
N GLU A 86 -1.95 4.82 -8.36
CA GLU A 86 -2.81 3.66 -8.16
C GLU A 86 -3.53 3.71 -6.81
N PHE A 87 -2.80 3.98 -5.72
CA PHE A 87 -3.36 4.11 -4.39
C PHE A 87 -4.40 5.25 -4.31
N LEU A 88 -4.09 6.43 -4.86
CA LEU A 88 -4.99 7.58 -4.89
C LEU A 88 -6.28 7.31 -5.67
N SER A 89 -6.20 6.52 -6.73
CA SER A 89 -7.33 6.20 -7.62
C SER A 89 -8.40 5.31 -6.98
N ALA A 90 -8.11 4.68 -5.84
CA ALA A 90 -9.01 3.75 -5.19
C ALA A 90 -9.88 4.41 -4.10
N ASP A 91 -11.06 3.85 -3.88
CA ASP A 91 -12.01 4.30 -2.85
C ASP A 91 -11.88 3.46 -1.56
N LYS A 92 -11.46 2.21 -1.71
CA LYS A 92 -11.43 1.21 -0.65
C LYS A 92 -10.11 0.43 -0.68
N TYR A 93 -9.58 0.14 0.50
CA TYR A 93 -8.34 -0.61 0.67
C TYR A 93 -8.56 -1.80 1.60
N VAL A 94 -8.08 -2.98 1.20
CA VAL A 94 -8.08 -4.19 2.01
C VAL A 94 -6.64 -4.65 2.16
N PHE A 95 -6.05 -4.45 3.33
CA PHE A 95 -4.72 -4.94 3.65
C PHE A 95 -4.82 -6.33 4.27
N VAL A 96 -4.06 -7.29 3.74
CA VAL A 96 -3.96 -8.66 4.27
C VAL A 96 -2.51 -8.94 4.66
N THR A 97 -2.26 -9.10 5.95
CA THR A 97 -0.88 -9.27 6.47
C THR A 97 -0.81 -10.37 7.53
N PRO A 98 0.29 -11.12 7.64
CA PRO A 98 0.61 -11.85 8.86
C PRO A 98 1.18 -10.90 9.92
N MET A 99 1.23 -11.35 11.17
CA MET A 99 2.07 -10.77 12.21
C MET A 99 3.39 -11.53 12.30
N TRP A 100 4.50 -10.87 11.96
CA TRP A 100 5.86 -11.39 12.10
C TRP A 100 6.64 -10.47 13.04
N ASN A 101 7.23 -11.06 14.09
CA ASN A 101 8.02 -10.32 15.09
C ASN A 101 7.30 -9.06 15.61
N LEU A 102 6.03 -9.22 16.01
CA LEU A 102 5.17 -8.16 16.54
C LEU A 102 4.80 -7.05 15.55
N SER A 103 5.06 -7.24 14.25
CA SER A 103 4.75 -6.26 13.21
C SER A 103 4.24 -6.96 11.93
N PHE A 104 4.09 -6.20 10.85
CA PHE A 104 3.81 -6.69 9.50
C PHE A 104 5.10 -6.94 8.71
N PRO A 105 5.06 -7.66 7.57
CA PRO A 105 6.24 -7.88 6.72
C PRO A 105 6.88 -6.58 6.22
N PRO A 106 8.22 -6.52 6.05
CA PRO A 106 8.92 -5.29 5.64
C PRO A 106 8.40 -4.64 4.35
N VAL A 107 7.93 -5.44 3.38
CA VAL A 107 7.35 -4.94 2.12
C VAL A 107 6.14 -4.03 2.34
N VAL A 108 5.38 -4.23 3.43
CA VAL A 108 4.26 -3.34 3.79
C VAL A 108 4.78 -1.96 4.19
N LYS A 109 5.92 -1.88 4.91
CA LYS A 109 6.55 -0.59 5.22
C LYS A 109 7.00 0.13 3.95
N ALA A 110 7.66 -0.58 3.03
CA ALA A 110 8.07 -0.01 1.75
C ALA A 110 6.87 0.50 0.94
N TYR A 111 5.75 -0.23 0.95
CA TYR A 111 4.51 0.22 0.30
C TYR A 111 3.92 1.46 0.98
N ILE A 112 3.88 1.50 2.32
CA ILE A 112 3.42 2.68 3.08
C ILE A 112 4.30 3.90 2.78
N ASP A 113 5.61 3.71 2.66
CA ASP A 113 6.55 4.79 2.28
C ASP A 113 6.27 5.32 0.87
N ALA A 114 5.96 4.43 -0.09
CA ALA A 114 5.63 4.81 -1.46
C ALA A 114 4.35 5.66 -1.56
N ILE A 115 3.37 5.45 -0.67
CA ILE A 115 2.09 6.16 -0.69
C ILE A 115 2.05 7.37 0.28
N SER A 116 3.03 7.54 1.16
CA SER A 116 3.09 8.63 2.14
C SER A 116 3.82 9.85 1.58
N ILE A 117 3.18 10.56 0.65
CA ILE A 117 3.78 11.67 -0.10
C ILE A 117 3.13 13.01 0.22
N ALA A 118 3.94 14.00 0.58
CA ALA A 118 3.50 15.35 0.89
C ALA A 118 2.87 16.03 -0.34
N GLY A 119 1.79 16.77 -0.13
CA GLY A 119 0.97 17.37 -1.19
C GLY A 119 0.06 16.39 -1.93
N LYS A 120 0.15 15.08 -1.64
CA LYS A 120 -0.61 14.02 -2.31
C LYS A 120 -1.52 13.27 -1.35
N THR A 121 -0.97 12.64 -0.31
CA THR A 121 -1.75 11.90 0.70
C THR A 121 -1.80 12.61 2.05
N PHE A 122 -0.89 13.54 2.29
CA PHE A 122 -0.92 14.46 3.43
C PHE A 122 -0.35 15.82 3.04
N LYS A 123 -0.57 16.84 3.87
CA LYS A 123 0.08 18.17 3.77
C LYS A 123 0.59 18.62 5.12
N TYR A 124 1.54 19.55 5.13
CA TYR A 124 1.96 20.22 6.37
C TYR A 124 1.07 21.43 6.67
N SER A 125 0.71 21.62 7.94
CA SER A 125 0.00 22.77 8.49
C SER A 125 0.77 23.33 9.70
N ALA A 126 0.32 24.46 10.26
CA ALA A 126 0.93 25.02 11.46
C ALA A 126 0.82 24.06 12.67
N GLU A 127 -0.20 23.21 12.67
CA GLU A 127 -0.50 22.21 13.69
C GLU A 127 0.20 20.85 13.43
N GLY A 128 0.92 20.71 12.32
CA GLY A 128 1.62 19.48 11.92
C GLY A 128 1.05 18.83 10.65
N PRO A 129 1.41 17.57 10.34
CA PRO A 129 0.91 16.85 9.17
C PRO A 129 -0.60 16.58 9.25
N GLN A 130 -1.33 16.84 8.16
CA GLN A 130 -2.76 16.57 8.01
C GLN A 130 -3.01 15.66 6.80
N GLY A 131 -3.75 14.56 7.00
CA GLY A 131 -4.15 13.65 5.92
C GLY A 131 -5.11 14.31 4.92
N LEU A 132 -4.96 13.96 3.64
CA LEU A 132 -5.76 14.50 2.52
C LEU A 132 -6.86 13.55 2.04
N LEU A 133 -6.73 12.25 2.33
CA LEU A 133 -7.64 11.21 1.82
C LEU A 133 -8.82 10.98 2.78
N THR A 134 -9.71 11.96 2.90
CA THR A 134 -10.79 11.96 3.91
C THR A 134 -12.04 11.17 3.52
N ASP A 135 -12.10 10.67 2.29
CA ASP A 135 -13.26 10.03 1.67
C ASP A 135 -13.09 8.52 1.42
N LYS A 136 -12.00 7.94 1.93
CA LYS A 136 -11.61 6.55 1.65
C LYS A 136 -11.91 5.61 2.82
N LYS A 137 -12.11 4.32 2.53
CA LYS A 137 -12.30 3.27 3.55
C LYS A 137 -11.17 2.25 3.57
N VAL A 138 -10.76 1.81 4.76
CA VAL A 138 -9.70 0.81 4.95
C VAL A 138 -10.21 -0.35 5.81
N LEU A 139 -9.86 -1.56 5.40
CA LEU A 139 -9.96 -2.78 6.21
C LEU A 139 -8.56 -3.39 6.34
N HIS A 140 -8.20 -3.82 7.54
CA HIS A 140 -6.99 -4.59 7.80
C HIS A 140 -7.35 -5.98 8.33
N ILE A 141 -6.99 -7.01 7.57
CA ILE A 141 -7.12 -8.42 7.93
C ILE A 141 -5.73 -8.90 8.36
N GLN A 142 -5.59 -9.24 9.64
CA GLN A 142 -4.32 -9.72 10.19
C GLN A 142 -4.44 -11.09 10.83
N SER A 143 -3.56 -12.02 10.45
CA SER A 143 -3.39 -13.27 11.17
C SER A 143 -2.27 -13.14 12.22
N ARG A 144 -2.46 -13.73 13.40
CA ARG A 144 -1.53 -13.68 14.54
C ARG A 144 -1.49 -15.04 15.21
N GLY A 145 -0.33 -15.42 15.75
CA GLY A 145 -0.16 -16.70 16.47
C GLY A 145 -0.62 -16.71 17.94
N GLY A 146 -1.04 -15.55 18.47
CA GLY A 146 -1.52 -15.39 19.84
C GLY A 146 -2.58 -14.29 19.95
N TYR A 147 -3.08 -14.06 21.16
CA TYR A 147 -4.09 -13.03 21.45
C TYR A 147 -3.43 -11.67 21.70
N TYR A 148 -3.81 -10.67 20.89
CA TYR A 148 -3.29 -9.28 20.93
C TYR A 148 -4.44 -8.26 20.75
N THR A 149 -5.65 -8.62 21.18
CA THR A 149 -6.85 -7.78 21.03
C THR A 149 -7.03 -6.77 22.16
N GLU A 150 -6.29 -6.96 23.26
CA GLU A 150 -6.30 -6.13 24.45
C GLU A 150 -4.85 -5.76 24.78
N GLY A 151 -4.62 -4.53 25.26
CA GLY A 151 -3.28 -3.97 25.51
C GLY A 151 -3.26 -2.46 25.32
#